data_AF-A0A9P6YTR4-F1
#
_entry.id   AF-A0A9P6YTR4-F1
#
_cell.length_a   1.000
_cell.length_b   1.000
_cell.length_c   1.000
_cell.angle_alpha   90.00
_cell.angle_beta   90.00
_cell.angle_gamma   90.00
#
_symmetry.space_group_name_H-M   'P 1'
#
loop_
_entity.id
_entity.type
_entity.pdbx_description
1 polymer ?
#
loop_
_entity_poly.entity_id
_entity_poly.type
_entity_poly.pdbx_seq_one_letter_code
_entity_poly.pdbx_strand_id
1 'polypeptide(L)'
;MLQSQVINVLPRRILAGLWATPETRMTLSHFTTNKEQQTPVAITPHFLCGELPIRYTHLLRLLSTLSPDSLQKPVIKHVAHSYLRDICTLLHPSLKQTSPKAFSTVLTQLRTSQALNLIRLRYAFSSSPNSVNLLENMNTIGIGIHLLLDQHISWVTNKSNHVQTICPEQITHQAVQDAQSAFSDLSGRIPKIEICSRSKQELDHIPSVLHRVLYESILLCLKAQWIQSEEQERRTRWYQRMFPRPPLFTKLSIFGGPTSVGFKLDTNALVSENDLLPSIPRDPIGLPTCSHVLSSTSQHHLDRLQPNKALEWASLSGWKMAKSLASHWGGNLDVVNVDGLGSTIYLAFDRNTHLLERYPSRHAVHVRNQVDTLSIQTASSQLDAFLYAISGTPQQQQQQSIFAPHHHSVSLTAAVGHA
;
A
#
# COMPACT_ATOMS: atom_id res chain seq x y z
N MET A 1 -24.68 -9.60 13.00
CA MET A 1 -25.60 -10.36 12.13
C MET A 1 -25.53 -9.99 10.64
N LEU A 2 -25.27 -8.74 10.24
CA LEU A 2 -25.10 -8.39 8.80
C LEU A 2 -23.84 -8.98 8.14
N GLN A 3 -22.78 -9.27 8.89
CA GLN A 3 -21.50 -9.77 8.36
C GLN A 3 -21.56 -11.23 7.85
N SER A 4 -22.43 -12.07 8.42
CA SER A 4 -22.62 -13.46 7.97
C SER A 4 -23.50 -13.55 6.71
N GLN A 5 -24.32 -12.54 6.43
CA GLN A 5 -25.18 -12.53 5.25
C GLN A 5 -24.40 -12.31 3.95
N VAL A 6 -23.35 -11.49 3.96
CA VAL A 6 -22.52 -11.23 2.76
C VAL A 6 -21.81 -12.49 2.25
N ILE A 7 -21.33 -13.35 3.17
CA ILE A 7 -20.65 -14.61 2.84
C ILE A 7 -21.62 -15.60 2.15
N ASN A 8 -22.92 -15.53 2.46
CA ASN A 8 -23.92 -16.44 1.90
C ASN A 8 -24.55 -15.93 0.59
N VAL A 9 -24.41 -14.65 0.27
CA VAL A 9 -25.04 -14.03 -0.91
C VAL A 9 -24.18 -14.17 -2.16
N LEU A 10 -22.85 -14.30 -2.04
CA LEU A 10 -21.99 -14.35 -3.23
C LEU A 10 -21.76 -15.78 -3.71
N PRO A 11 -22.01 -16.10 -5.00
CA PRO A 11 -21.81 -17.45 -5.51
C PRO A 11 -20.35 -17.87 -5.36
N ARG A 12 -20.08 -18.90 -4.54
CA ARG A 12 -18.71 -19.38 -4.25
C ARG A 12 -17.92 -19.69 -5.52
N ARG A 13 -18.59 -20.22 -6.54
CA ARG A 13 -18.01 -20.50 -7.85
C ARG A 13 -17.44 -19.24 -8.54
N ILE A 14 -18.11 -18.09 -8.39
CA ILE A 14 -17.63 -16.81 -8.95
C ILE A 14 -16.39 -16.34 -8.20
N LEU A 15 -16.39 -16.38 -6.86
CA LEU A 15 -15.21 -16.02 -6.07
C LEU A 15 -14.03 -16.94 -6.35
N ALA A 16 -14.25 -18.26 -6.42
CA ALA A 16 -13.20 -19.22 -6.76
C ALA A 16 -12.63 -18.96 -8.16
N GLY A 17 -13.47 -18.55 -9.11
CA GLY A 17 -13.04 -18.05 -10.41
C GLY A 17 -12.11 -16.84 -10.28
N LEU A 18 -12.57 -15.76 -9.64
CA LEU A 18 -11.78 -14.55 -9.42
C LEU A 18 -10.48 -14.79 -8.65
N TRP A 19 -10.48 -15.78 -7.74
CA TRP A 19 -9.31 -16.17 -6.94
C TRP A 19 -8.22 -16.84 -7.77
N ALA A 20 -8.60 -17.56 -8.84
CA ALA A 20 -7.71 -18.24 -9.76
C ALA A 20 -7.27 -17.34 -10.93
N THR A 21 -8.13 -16.42 -11.37
CA THR A 21 -7.90 -15.55 -12.52
C THR A 21 -6.63 -14.70 -12.36
N PRO A 22 -5.75 -14.61 -13.37
CA PRO A 22 -4.62 -13.69 -13.36
C PRO A 22 -5.05 -12.23 -13.44
N GLU A 23 -4.24 -11.36 -12.84
CA GLU A 23 -4.40 -9.92 -12.98
C GLU A 23 -4.05 -9.46 -14.39
N THR A 24 -4.70 -8.40 -14.86
CA THR A 24 -4.30 -7.73 -16.09
C THR A 24 -3.32 -6.61 -15.73
N ARG A 25 -2.02 -6.79 -16.01
CA ARG A 25 -0.99 -5.79 -15.70
C ARG A 25 -1.04 -4.63 -16.67
N MET A 26 -1.16 -3.41 -16.14
CA MET A 26 -1.28 -2.18 -16.91
C MET A 26 0.03 -1.42 -17.04
N THR A 27 0.24 -0.77 -18.17
CA THR A 27 1.34 0.19 -18.40
C THR A 27 0.84 1.62 -18.20
N LEU A 28 1.73 2.59 -18.01
CA LEU A 28 1.35 4.01 -17.98
C LEU A 28 0.65 4.44 -19.28
N SER A 29 1.08 3.90 -20.42
CA SER A 29 0.49 4.20 -21.73
C SER A 29 -1.00 3.79 -21.84
N HIS A 30 -1.47 2.80 -21.06
CA HIS A 30 -2.89 2.42 -21.06
C HIS A 30 -3.81 3.46 -20.41
N PHE A 31 -3.25 4.45 -19.70
CA PHE A 31 -3.97 5.57 -19.11
C PHE A 31 -3.93 6.84 -19.97
N THR A 32 -3.20 6.81 -21.09
CA THR A 32 -3.16 7.91 -22.06
C THR A 32 -4.20 7.71 -23.17
N THR A 33 -4.71 8.80 -23.74
CA THR A 33 -5.59 8.74 -24.90
C THR A 33 -4.79 8.55 -26.18
N ASN A 34 -5.19 7.56 -26.99
CA ASN A 34 -4.76 7.51 -28.39
C ASN A 34 -5.57 8.50 -29.22
N LYS A 35 -5.02 8.96 -30.34
CA LYS A 35 -5.66 9.94 -31.26
C LYS A 35 -7.07 9.54 -31.72
N GLU A 36 -7.43 8.26 -31.61
CA GLU A 36 -8.72 7.71 -32.03
C GLU A 36 -9.71 7.47 -30.87
N GLN A 37 -9.27 7.49 -29.61
CA GLN A 37 -10.10 7.16 -28.44
C GLN A 37 -10.27 8.38 -27.52
N GLN A 38 -11.54 8.73 -27.23
CA GLN A 38 -11.87 9.82 -26.31
C GLN A 38 -11.58 9.48 -24.84
N THR A 39 -11.48 8.19 -24.47
CA THR A 39 -11.19 7.75 -23.10
C THR A 39 -10.18 6.59 -23.08
N PRO A 40 -9.23 6.57 -22.14
CA PRO A 40 -8.28 5.46 -21.99
C PRO A 40 -8.97 4.13 -21.66
N VAL A 41 -8.47 3.04 -22.23
CA VAL A 41 -9.05 1.69 -22.06
C VAL A 41 -9.06 1.25 -20.59
N ALA A 42 -7.98 1.54 -19.85
CA ALA A 42 -7.77 1.11 -18.47
C ALA A 42 -8.74 1.76 -17.45
N ILE A 43 -9.50 2.78 -17.84
CA ILE A 43 -10.46 3.45 -16.95
C ILE A 43 -11.91 3.25 -17.37
N THR A 44 -12.17 2.41 -18.37
CA THR A 44 -13.54 2.16 -18.82
C THR A 44 -14.33 1.41 -17.75
N PRO A 45 -15.63 1.71 -17.55
CA PRO A 45 -16.46 0.98 -16.59
C PRO A 45 -16.47 -0.54 -16.81
N HIS A 46 -16.38 -0.97 -18.08
CA HIS A 46 -16.30 -2.39 -18.44
C HIS A 46 -15.03 -3.04 -17.89
N PHE A 47 -13.86 -2.43 -18.14
CA PHE A 47 -12.59 -2.92 -17.62
C PHE A 47 -12.55 -2.93 -16.10
N LEU A 48 -12.96 -1.83 -15.45
CA LEU A 48 -12.93 -1.70 -13.99
C LEU A 48 -13.84 -2.72 -13.28
N CYS A 49 -15.04 -2.97 -13.82
CA CYS A 49 -15.93 -4.01 -13.30
C CYS A 49 -15.39 -5.44 -13.49
N GLY A 50 -14.51 -5.66 -14.46
CA GLY A 50 -13.84 -6.95 -14.66
C GLY A 50 -12.59 -7.12 -13.78
N GLU A 51 -11.75 -6.09 -13.71
CA GLU A 51 -10.41 -6.16 -13.12
C GLU A 51 -10.41 -5.90 -11.60
N LEU A 52 -11.20 -4.93 -11.09
CA LEU A 52 -11.19 -4.59 -9.67
C LEU A 52 -11.57 -5.78 -8.76
N PRO A 53 -12.64 -6.58 -9.06
CA PRO A 53 -12.95 -7.76 -8.27
C PRO A 53 -11.79 -8.76 -8.20
N ILE A 54 -11.03 -8.93 -9.28
CA ILE A 54 -9.86 -9.82 -9.32
C ILE A 54 -8.80 -9.31 -8.33
N ARG A 55 -8.47 -8.01 -8.39
CA ARG A 55 -7.45 -7.41 -7.50
C ARG A 55 -7.86 -7.43 -6.03
N TYR A 56 -9.12 -7.15 -5.70
CA TYR A 56 -9.63 -7.30 -4.33
C TYR A 56 -9.58 -8.77 -3.87
N THR A 57 -9.88 -9.72 -4.75
CA THR A 57 -9.77 -11.15 -4.43
C THR A 57 -8.31 -11.55 -4.17
N HIS A 58 -7.36 -10.99 -4.91
CA HIS A 58 -5.94 -11.19 -4.64
C HIS A 58 -5.49 -10.63 -3.27
N LEU A 59 -6.07 -9.52 -2.80
CA LEU A 59 -5.85 -9.04 -1.43
C LEU A 59 -6.39 -10.03 -0.39
N LEU A 60 -7.58 -10.61 -0.61
CA LEU A 60 -8.11 -11.67 0.25
C LEU A 60 -7.23 -12.92 0.24
N ARG A 61 -6.67 -13.28 -0.92
CA ARG A 61 -5.70 -14.38 -1.05
C ARG A 61 -4.43 -14.11 -0.25
N LEU A 62 -3.90 -12.89 -0.28
CA LEU A 62 -2.79 -12.50 0.59
C LEU A 62 -3.17 -12.57 2.07
N LEU A 63 -4.37 -12.13 2.46
CA LEU A 63 -4.82 -12.28 3.85
C LEU A 63 -4.93 -13.75 4.27
N SER A 64 -5.29 -14.66 3.36
CA SER A 64 -5.40 -16.09 3.66
C SER A 64 -4.08 -16.76 4.03
N THR A 65 -2.92 -16.13 3.75
CA THR A 65 -1.62 -16.66 4.16
C THR A 65 -1.30 -16.42 5.63
N LEU A 66 -2.12 -15.65 6.33
CA LEU A 66 -1.96 -15.38 7.75
C LEU A 66 -2.28 -16.62 8.60
N SER A 67 -1.68 -16.69 9.79
CA SER A 67 -2.06 -17.72 10.77
C SER A 67 -3.54 -17.60 11.14
N PRO A 68 -4.21 -18.71 11.50
CA PRO A 68 -5.61 -18.68 11.90
C PRO A 68 -5.85 -17.71 13.06
N ASP A 69 -4.93 -17.61 14.02
CA ASP A 69 -5.01 -16.67 15.14
C ASP A 69 -4.97 -15.21 14.69
N SER A 70 -4.15 -14.90 13.67
CA SER A 70 -4.09 -13.56 13.09
C SER A 70 -5.38 -13.22 12.34
N LEU A 71 -5.95 -14.19 11.61
CA LEU A 71 -7.26 -14.04 10.94
C LEU A 71 -8.41 -13.84 11.93
N GLN A 72 -8.28 -14.31 13.18
CA GLN A 72 -9.29 -14.05 14.21
C GLN A 72 -9.30 -12.59 14.70
N LYS A 73 -8.24 -11.81 14.46
CA LYS A 73 -8.18 -10.41 14.91
C LYS A 73 -9.33 -9.59 14.31
N PRO A 74 -10.06 -8.79 15.13
CA PRO A 74 -11.26 -8.08 14.67
C PRO A 74 -10.97 -7.10 13.53
N VAL A 75 -9.81 -6.44 13.55
CA VAL A 75 -9.39 -5.52 12.48
C VAL A 75 -9.21 -6.25 11.15
N ILE A 76 -8.59 -7.43 11.16
CA ILE A 76 -8.32 -8.21 9.95
C ILE A 76 -9.63 -8.79 9.40
N LYS A 77 -10.51 -9.31 10.25
CA LYS A 77 -11.87 -9.73 9.87
C LYS A 77 -12.66 -8.60 9.24
N HIS A 78 -12.65 -7.42 9.86
CA HIS A 78 -13.36 -6.25 9.35
C HIS A 78 -12.89 -5.88 7.95
N VAL A 79 -11.56 -5.86 7.73
CA VAL A 79 -10.99 -5.57 6.41
C VAL A 79 -11.38 -6.66 5.39
N ALA A 80 -11.29 -7.93 5.75
CA ALA A 80 -11.71 -9.03 4.87
C ALA A 80 -13.19 -8.91 4.46
N HIS A 81 -14.08 -8.64 5.41
CA HIS A 81 -15.50 -8.40 5.12
C HIS A 81 -15.73 -7.14 4.28
N SER A 82 -14.95 -6.09 4.49
CA SER A 82 -15.03 -4.87 3.67
C SER A 82 -14.65 -5.17 2.22
N TYR A 83 -13.58 -5.92 1.97
CA TYR A 83 -13.21 -6.33 0.62
C TYR A 83 -14.24 -7.26 -0.02
N LEU A 84 -14.82 -8.19 0.73
CA LEU A 84 -15.93 -9.01 0.23
C LEU A 84 -17.12 -8.15 -0.18
N ARG A 85 -17.49 -7.15 0.63
CA ARG A 85 -18.55 -6.19 0.29
C ARG A 85 -18.21 -5.39 -0.97
N ASP A 86 -16.98 -4.90 -1.10
CA ASP A 86 -16.53 -4.14 -2.26
C ASP A 86 -16.60 -5.01 -3.53
N ILE A 87 -16.24 -6.30 -3.44
CA ILE A 87 -16.42 -7.29 -4.51
C ILE A 87 -17.91 -7.47 -4.85
N CYS A 88 -18.80 -7.62 -3.84
CA CYS A 88 -20.24 -7.71 -4.07
C CYS A 88 -20.76 -6.50 -4.86
N THR A 89 -20.35 -5.29 -4.47
CA THR A 89 -20.76 -4.04 -5.11
C THR A 89 -20.33 -3.99 -6.57
N LEU A 90 -19.09 -4.40 -6.87
CA LEU A 90 -18.54 -4.40 -8.24
C LEU A 90 -19.17 -5.46 -9.15
N LEU A 91 -19.53 -6.62 -8.59
CA LEU A 91 -20.16 -7.70 -9.34
C LEU A 91 -21.67 -7.51 -9.56
N HIS A 92 -22.28 -6.56 -8.85
CA HIS A 92 -23.71 -6.35 -8.92
C HIS A 92 -24.13 -5.89 -10.33
N PRO A 93 -25.09 -6.58 -11.01
CA PRO A 93 -25.48 -6.26 -12.38
C PRO A 93 -25.94 -4.82 -12.58
N SER A 94 -26.58 -4.22 -11.56
CA SER A 94 -27.04 -2.83 -11.65
C SER A 94 -25.91 -1.84 -11.84
N LEU A 95 -24.69 -2.12 -11.34
CA LEU A 95 -23.56 -1.20 -11.46
C LEU A 95 -23.22 -0.94 -12.94
N LYS A 96 -23.27 -1.99 -13.78
CA LYS A 96 -23.03 -1.90 -15.23
C LYS A 96 -24.08 -1.09 -15.97
N GLN A 97 -25.28 -0.96 -15.41
CA GLN A 97 -26.41 -0.24 -16.00
C GLN A 97 -26.59 1.16 -15.39
N THR A 98 -25.77 1.55 -14.42
CA THR A 98 -25.86 2.86 -13.80
C THR A 98 -25.32 3.98 -14.70
N SER A 99 -25.78 5.21 -14.45
CA SER A 99 -25.25 6.37 -15.13
C SER A 99 -23.77 6.60 -14.81
N PRO A 100 -22.98 7.22 -15.70
CA PRO A 100 -21.55 7.48 -15.46
C PRO A 100 -21.25 8.22 -14.15
N LYS A 101 -22.14 9.14 -13.75
CA LYS A 101 -22.05 9.88 -12.49
C LYS A 101 -22.26 8.95 -11.28
N ALA A 102 -23.29 8.11 -11.31
CA ALA A 102 -23.56 7.15 -10.24
C ALA A 102 -22.41 6.13 -10.11
N PHE A 103 -21.89 5.64 -11.23
CA PHE A 103 -20.71 4.78 -11.26
C PHE A 103 -19.49 5.45 -10.60
N SER A 104 -19.22 6.72 -10.95
CA SER A 104 -18.13 7.50 -10.36
C SER A 104 -18.27 7.70 -8.85
N THR A 105 -19.50 7.88 -8.36
CA THR A 105 -19.79 7.97 -6.92
C THR A 105 -19.45 6.65 -6.21
N VAL A 106 -19.83 5.51 -6.79
CA VAL A 106 -19.48 4.19 -6.24
C VAL A 106 -17.96 4.00 -6.23
N LEU A 107 -17.26 4.35 -7.30
CA LEU A 107 -15.79 4.25 -7.34
C LEU A 107 -15.10 5.18 -6.33
N THR A 108 -15.67 6.36 -6.09
CA THR A 108 -15.18 7.28 -5.04
C THR A 108 -15.30 6.65 -3.65
N GLN A 109 -16.42 5.96 -3.37
CA GLN A 109 -16.61 5.22 -2.11
C GLN A 109 -15.63 4.06 -1.99
N LEU A 110 -15.43 3.28 -3.07
CA LEU A 110 -14.45 2.18 -3.10
C LEU A 110 -13.02 2.69 -2.89
N ARG A 111 -12.65 3.84 -3.45
CA ARG A 111 -11.34 4.48 -3.25
C ARG A 111 -11.10 4.80 -1.78
N THR A 112 -12.10 5.36 -1.10
CA THR A 112 -12.04 5.66 0.33
C THR A 112 -12.00 4.39 1.17
N SER A 113 -12.86 3.40 0.87
CA SER A 113 -12.86 2.08 1.53
C SER A 113 -11.47 1.43 1.46
N GLN A 114 -10.88 1.39 0.26
CA GLN A 114 -9.57 0.80 0.01
C GLN A 114 -8.47 1.49 0.82
N ALA A 115 -8.44 2.82 0.85
CA ALA A 115 -7.45 3.58 1.62
C ALA A 115 -7.56 3.29 3.13
N LEU A 116 -8.78 3.30 3.68
CA LEU A 116 -9.02 2.99 5.08
C LEU A 116 -8.62 1.56 5.45
N ASN A 117 -8.91 0.60 4.58
CA ASN A 117 -8.55 -0.80 4.80
C ASN A 117 -7.03 -1.01 4.80
N LEU A 118 -6.28 -0.35 3.90
CA LEU A 118 -4.83 -0.40 3.93
C LEU A 118 -4.24 0.20 5.22
N ILE A 119 -4.81 1.31 5.73
CA ILE A 119 -4.39 1.91 7.01
C ILE A 119 -4.63 0.93 8.16
N ARG A 120 -5.81 0.31 8.23
CA ARG A 120 -6.18 -0.68 9.25
C ARG A 120 -5.23 -1.89 9.23
N LEU A 121 -4.89 -2.38 8.05
CA LEU A 121 -3.94 -3.49 7.90
C LEU A 121 -2.55 -3.10 8.38
N ARG A 122 -2.06 -1.90 8.04
CA ARG A 122 -0.78 -1.40 8.56
C ARG A 122 -0.75 -1.36 10.08
N TYR A 123 -1.85 -0.92 10.71
CA TYR A 123 -1.96 -0.94 12.17
C TYR A 123 -1.98 -2.37 12.73
N ALA A 124 -2.70 -3.30 12.09
CA ALA A 124 -2.74 -4.70 12.53
C ALA A 124 -1.38 -5.42 12.39
N PHE A 125 -0.55 -4.96 11.46
CA PHE A 125 0.74 -5.56 11.10
C PHE A 125 1.95 -4.84 11.70
N SER A 126 1.80 -3.61 12.22
CA SER A 126 2.91 -2.83 12.81
C SER A 126 3.64 -3.56 13.94
N SER A 127 2.96 -4.46 14.65
CA SER A 127 3.53 -5.26 15.74
C SER A 127 4.15 -6.60 15.29
N SER A 128 4.10 -6.96 14.01
CA SER A 128 4.54 -8.28 13.52
C SER A 128 5.65 -8.16 12.46
N PRO A 129 6.91 -8.50 12.77
CA PRO A 129 8.02 -8.40 11.82
C PRO A 129 7.88 -9.36 10.63
N ASN A 130 7.19 -10.49 10.80
CA ASN A 130 6.96 -11.47 9.73
C ASN A 130 5.93 -10.99 8.68
N SER A 131 5.27 -9.85 8.91
CA SER A 131 4.22 -9.32 8.03
C SER A 131 4.72 -8.27 7.04
N VAL A 132 6.02 -7.93 7.05
CA VAL A 132 6.59 -6.88 6.17
C VAL A 132 6.41 -7.23 4.70
N ASN A 133 6.83 -8.42 4.26
CA ASN A 133 6.68 -8.86 2.87
C ASN A 133 5.20 -8.96 2.44
N LEU A 134 4.35 -9.44 3.35
CA LEU A 134 2.91 -9.50 3.11
C LEU A 134 2.34 -8.10 2.89
N LEU A 135 2.69 -7.15 3.77
CA LEU A 135 2.24 -5.76 3.70
C LEU A 135 2.77 -5.07 2.44
N GLU A 136 4.02 -5.31 2.03
CA GLU A 136 4.57 -4.80 0.76
C GLU A 136 3.79 -5.34 -0.45
N ASN A 137 3.46 -6.63 -0.47
CA ASN A 137 2.62 -7.22 -1.51
C ASN A 137 1.20 -6.63 -1.52
N MET A 138 0.58 -6.48 -0.35
CA MET A 138 -0.75 -5.86 -0.22
C MET A 138 -0.74 -4.40 -0.64
N ASN A 139 0.31 -3.64 -0.30
CA ASN A 139 0.49 -2.25 -0.74
C ASN A 139 0.64 -2.17 -2.25
N THR A 140 1.39 -3.10 -2.88
CA THR A 140 1.58 -3.13 -4.33
C THR A 140 0.24 -3.30 -5.05
N ILE A 141 -0.57 -4.30 -4.63
CA ILE A 141 -1.91 -4.50 -5.21
C ILE A 141 -2.82 -3.29 -4.91
N GLY A 142 -2.74 -2.78 -3.68
CA GLY A 142 -3.55 -1.64 -3.23
C GLY A 142 -3.26 -0.35 -3.98
N ILE A 143 -2.00 -0.09 -4.32
CA ILE A 143 -1.57 1.01 -5.20
C ILE A 143 -2.20 0.84 -6.58
N GLY A 144 -2.11 -0.35 -7.19
CA GLY A 144 -2.72 -0.63 -8.48
C GLY A 144 -4.23 -0.39 -8.49
N ILE A 145 -4.96 -0.87 -7.46
CA ILE A 145 -6.40 -0.60 -7.29
C ILE A 145 -6.65 0.90 -7.19
N HIS A 146 -5.89 1.61 -6.36
CA HIS A 146 -6.09 3.04 -6.18
C HIS A 146 -5.86 3.81 -7.48
N LEU A 147 -4.79 3.50 -8.21
CA LEU A 147 -4.48 4.19 -9.46
C LEU A 147 -5.58 3.99 -10.50
N LEU A 148 -6.13 2.78 -10.64
CA LEU A 148 -7.29 2.54 -11.51
C LEU A 148 -8.50 3.39 -11.13
N LEU A 149 -8.84 3.44 -9.83
CA LEU A 149 -9.96 4.23 -9.32
C LEU A 149 -9.72 5.73 -9.50
N ASP A 150 -8.53 6.21 -9.17
CA ASP A 150 -8.17 7.62 -9.19
C ASP A 150 -8.06 8.17 -10.61
N GLN A 151 -7.52 7.38 -11.54
CA GLN A 151 -7.48 7.76 -12.96
C GLN A 151 -8.89 7.88 -13.52
N HIS A 152 -9.79 6.93 -13.23
CA HIS A 152 -11.20 7.06 -13.64
C HIS A 152 -11.86 8.33 -13.09
N ILE A 153 -11.75 8.56 -11.78
CA ILE A 153 -12.35 9.71 -11.12
C ILE A 153 -11.77 11.01 -11.69
N SER A 154 -10.46 11.07 -11.88
CA SER A 154 -9.78 12.26 -12.41
C SER A 154 -10.24 12.60 -13.83
N TRP A 155 -10.40 11.59 -14.69
CA TRP A 155 -10.94 11.77 -16.03
C TRP A 155 -12.40 12.23 -16.03
N VAL A 156 -13.28 11.62 -15.23
CA VAL A 156 -14.70 12.01 -15.18
C VAL A 156 -14.90 13.41 -14.57
N THR A 157 -14.06 13.78 -13.60
CA THR A 157 -14.14 15.09 -12.94
C THR A 157 -13.31 16.19 -13.60
N ASN A 158 -12.67 15.90 -14.75
CA ASN A 158 -11.74 16.80 -15.44
C ASN A 158 -10.64 17.37 -14.52
N LYS A 159 -10.16 16.57 -13.57
CA LYS A 159 -9.02 16.94 -12.72
C LYS A 159 -7.72 16.71 -13.47
N SER A 160 -6.74 17.57 -13.24
CA SER A 160 -5.39 17.47 -13.81
C SER A 160 -4.54 16.32 -13.25
N ASN A 161 -5.12 15.36 -12.52
CA ASN A 161 -4.42 14.23 -11.92
C ASN A 161 -4.51 12.94 -12.74
N HIS A 162 -4.49 13.06 -14.06
CA HIS A 162 -4.37 11.92 -14.97
C HIS A 162 -2.93 11.83 -15.53
N VAL A 163 -2.58 10.72 -16.17
CA VAL A 163 -1.28 10.59 -16.86
C VAL A 163 -1.17 11.68 -17.92
N GLN A 164 -0.14 12.52 -17.79
CA GLN A 164 0.14 13.62 -18.70
C GLN A 164 1.64 13.93 -18.69
N THR A 165 2.10 14.69 -19.69
CA THR A 165 3.45 15.24 -19.69
C THR A 165 3.54 16.33 -18.63
N ILE A 166 4.36 16.10 -17.62
CA ILE A 166 4.58 17.00 -16.48
C ILE A 166 5.96 17.63 -16.52
N CYS A 167 6.09 18.83 -15.94
CA CYS A 167 7.36 19.45 -15.63
C CYS A 167 7.78 19.04 -14.20
N PRO A 168 8.80 18.16 -14.03
CA PRO A 168 9.21 17.66 -12.73
C PRO A 168 9.63 18.77 -11.76
N GLU A 169 10.21 19.85 -12.27
CA GLU A 169 10.65 21.01 -11.49
C GLU A 169 9.46 21.71 -10.81
N GLN A 170 8.35 21.92 -11.52
CA GLN A 170 7.14 22.53 -10.95
C GLN A 170 6.54 21.67 -9.82
N ILE A 171 6.44 20.36 -10.04
CA ILE A 171 5.93 19.42 -9.02
C ILE A 171 6.87 19.37 -7.82
N THR A 172 8.18 19.47 -8.04
CA THR A 172 9.17 19.53 -6.97
C THR A 172 9.00 20.78 -6.12
N HIS A 173 8.81 21.95 -6.74
CA HIS A 173 8.54 23.19 -6.01
C HIS A 173 7.29 23.09 -5.15
N GLN A 174 6.21 22.51 -5.70
CA GLN A 174 4.98 22.27 -4.95
C GLN A 174 5.20 21.33 -3.77
N ALA A 175 5.87 20.19 -3.98
CA ALA A 175 6.15 19.23 -2.93
C ALA A 175 7.01 19.82 -1.79
N VAL A 176 7.99 20.68 -2.13
CA VAL A 176 8.80 21.42 -1.16
C VAL A 176 7.95 22.37 -0.34
N GLN A 177 7.10 23.18 -0.99
CA GLN A 177 6.22 24.13 -0.29
C GLN A 177 5.26 23.40 0.66
N ASP A 178 4.63 22.33 0.20
CA ASP A 178 3.68 21.55 1.00
C ASP A 178 4.39 20.86 2.18
N ALA A 179 5.59 20.32 1.96
CA ALA A 179 6.37 19.69 3.02
C ALA A 179 6.85 20.71 4.06
N GLN A 180 7.31 21.89 3.63
CA GLN A 180 7.70 22.98 4.52
C GLN A 180 6.51 23.53 5.32
N SER A 181 5.34 23.66 4.69
CA SER A 181 4.10 24.06 5.38
C SER A 181 3.64 23.00 6.38
N ALA A 182 3.76 21.71 6.06
CA ALA A 182 3.45 20.66 7.03
C ALA A 182 4.44 20.66 8.20
N PHE A 183 5.70 21.01 7.94
CA PHE A 183 6.76 21.04 8.94
C PHE A 183 6.78 22.31 9.80
N SER A 184 6.28 23.44 9.27
CA SER A 184 6.21 24.72 9.99
C SER A 184 5.37 24.64 11.26
N ASP A 185 4.36 23.78 11.25
CA ASP A 185 3.44 23.59 12.38
C ASP A 185 4.09 22.93 13.60
N LEU A 186 5.32 22.41 13.46
CA LEU A 186 6.05 21.68 14.50
C LEU A 186 7.29 22.40 14.99
N SER A 187 7.97 23.10 14.09
CA SER A 187 9.26 23.71 14.37
C SER A 187 9.24 25.16 13.90
N GLY A 188 9.71 26.07 14.75
CA GLY A 188 9.88 27.47 14.37
C GLY A 188 11.01 27.72 13.37
N ARG A 189 11.81 26.70 13.02
CA ARG A 189 12.97 26.82 12.13
C ARG A 189 12.93 25.79 11.01
N ILE A 190 12.48 26.22 9.84
CA ILE A 190 12.37 25.38 8.65
C ILE A 190 13.70 25.44 7.87
N PRO A 191 14.33 24.28 7.57
CA PRO A 191 15.48 24.21 6.69
C PRO A 191 15.17 24.79 5.30
N LYS A 192 16.11 25.59 4.75
CA LYS A 192 15.99 26.08 3.38
C LYS A 192 16.33 24.94 2.43
N ILE A 193 15.41 24.65 1.51
CA ILE A 193 15.60 23.64 0.46
C ILE A 193 15.95 24.37 -0.83
N GLU A 194 17.13 24.12 -1.38
CA GLU A 194 17.54 24.66 -2.68
C GLU A 194 17.30 23.63 -3.78
N ILE A 195 16.49 24.02 -4.76
CA ILE A 195 16.20 23.22 -5.94
C ILE A 195 17.19 23.62 -7.04
N CYS A 196 17.95 22.66 -7.55
CA CYS A 196 18.92 22.85 -8.62
C CYS A 196 18.49 22.02 -9.83
N SER A 197 18.06 22.69 -10.90
CA SER A 197 17.70 22.06 -12.17
C SER A 197 18.73 22.47 -13.23
N ARG A 198 19.38 21.48 -13.87
CA ARG A 198 20.38 21.75 -14.92
C ARG A 198 19.76 22.01 -16.30
N SER A 199 18.55 21.51 -16.52
CA SER A 199 17.82 21.62 -17.79
C SER A 199 16.33 21.37 -17.55
N LYS A 200 15.49 21.97 -18.39
CA LYS A 200 14.05 21.71 -18.37
C LYS A 200 13.81 20.24 -18.73
N GLN A 201 13.25 19.50 -17.78
CA GLN A 201 12.91 18.09 -17.95
C GLN A 201 11.40 17.97 -18.21
N GLU A 202 11.04 16.98 -19.01
CA GLU A 202 9.65 16.54 -19.22
C GLU A 202 9.57 15.06 -18.89
N LEU A 203 8.46 14.65 -18.27
CA LEU A 203 8.20 13.27 -17.87
C LEU A 203 6.72 12.95 -18.07
N ASP A 204 6.39 11.84 -18.69
CA ASP A 204 5.01 11.36 -18.76
C ASP A 204 4.67 10.55 -17.51
N HIS A 205 3.92 11.15 -16.59
CA HIS A 205 3.57 10.50 -15.33
C HIS A 205 2.30 11.09 -14.71
N ILE A 206 1.77 10.42 -13.68
CA ILE A 206 0.71 10.95 -12.83
C ILE A 206 1.30 12.00 -11.87
N PRO A 207 0.81 13.26 -11.88
CA PRO A 207 1.35 14.33 -11.04
C PRO A 207 1.32 14.03 -9.54
N SER A 208 0.20 13.51 -9.02
CA SER A 208 0.09 13.20 -7.59
C SER A 208 1.08 12.14 -7.14
N VAL A 209 1.45 11.19 -8.00
CA VAL A 209 2.42 10.15 -7.65
C VAL A 209 3.81 10.75 -7.51
N LEU A 210 4.26 11.57 -8.47
CA LEU A 210 5.56 12.25 -8.37
C LEU A 210 5.59 13.17 -7.15
N HIS A 211 4.56 13.98 -6.98
CA HIS A 211 4.41 14.87 -5.81
C HIS A 211 4.54 14.08 -4.52
N ARG A 212 3.79 12.99 -4.37
CA ARG A 212 3.75 12.20 -3.14
C ARG A 212 5.10 11.58 -2.80
N VAL A 213 5.80 11.04 -3.81
CA VAL A 213 7.12 10.43 -3.61
C VAL A 213 8.13 11.49 -3.18
N LEU A 214 8.13 12.67 -3.81
CA LEU A 214 8.99 13.79 -3.44
C LEU A 214 8.65 14.33 -2.06
N TYR A 215 7.37 14.59 -1.78
CA TYR A 215 6.87 15.09 -0.51
C TYR A 215 7.30 14.22 0.66
N GLU A 216 7.11 12.90 0.58
CA GLU A 216 7.52 11.99 1.65
C GLU A 216 9.04 11.89 1.80
N SER A 217 9.80 11.97 0.70
CA SER A 217 11.27 12.01 0.73
C SER A 217 11.78 13.28 1.40
N ILE A 218 11.16 14.44 1.10
CA ILE A 218 11.49 15.73 1.70
C ILE A 218 11.16 15.74 3.19
N LEU A 219 9.97 15.26 3.58
CA LEU A 219 9.57 15.14 4.98
C LEU A 219 10.53 14.26 5.78
N LEU A 220 10.99 13.15 5.20
CA LEU A 220 11.97 12.27 5.82
C LEU A 220 13.28 13.01 6.11
N CYS A 221 13.79 13.78 5.15
CA CYS A 221 15.00 14.60 5.35
C CYS A 221 14.79 15.71 6.39
N LEU A 222 13.65 16.41 6.36
CA LEU A 222 13.31 17.45 7.33
C LEU A 222 13.24 16.88 8.75
N LYS A 223 12.61 15.70 8.91
CA LYS A 223 12.56 14.98 10.19
C LYS A 223 13.96 14.62 10.69
N ALA A 224 14.81 14.04 9.84
CA ALA A 224 16.17 13.66 10.21
C ALA A 224 16.98 14.87 10.70
N GLN A 225 16.89 15.99 9.98
CA GLN A 225 17.56 17.24 10.37
C GLN A 225 17.06 17.80 11.70
N TRP A 226 15.76 17.71 11.95
CA TRP A 226 15.17 18.19 13.18
C TRP A 226 15.60 17.35 14.38
N ILE A 227 15.55 16.02 14.28
CA ILE A 227 16.03 15.11 15.34
C ILE A 227 17.51 15.38 15.64
N GLN A 228 18.35 15.49 14.61
CA GLN A 228 19.76 15.78 14.81
C GLN A 228 20.00 17.15 15.45
N SER A 229 19.24 18.18 15.04
CA SER A 229 19.31 19.50 15.66
C SER A 229 18.90 19.46 17.13
N GLU A 230 17.85 18.72 17.47
CA GLU A 230 17.38 18.57 18.85
C GLU A 230 18.40 17.79 19.71
N GLU A 231 18.98 16.71 19.19
CA GLU A 231 20.04 15.97 19.86
C GLU A 231 21.29 16.83 20.07
N GLN A 232 21.66 17.62 19.07
CA GLN A 232 22.78 18.56 19.16
C GLN A 232 22.50 19.65 20.20
N GLU A 233 21.27 20.14 20.31
CA GLU A 233 20.85 21.09 21.35
C GLU A 233 20.92 20.50 22.76
N ARG A 234 20.50 19.24 22.93
CA ARG A 234 20.61 18.52 24.20
C ARG A 234 22.07 18.27 24.60
N ARG A 235 22.95 18.03 23.62
CA ARG A 235 24.38 17.75 23.84
C ARG A 235 25.25 19.01 23.94
N THR A 236 24.82 20.15 23.39
CA THR A 236 25.63 21.37 23.39
C THR A 236 25.71 21.96 24.79
N ARG A 237 26.95 22.04 25.31
CA ARG A 237 27.24 22.75 26.54
C ARG A 237 27.06 24.26 26.33
N TRP A 238 26.78 24.99 27.41
CA TRP A 238 26.43 26.42 27.37
C TRP A 238 27.42 27.29 26.55
N TYR A 239 28.72 26.98 26.59
CA TYR A 239 29.77 27.71 25.87
C TYR A 239 29.82 27.42 24.36
N GLN A 240 29.29 26.28 23.90
CA GLN A 240 29.22 25.95 22.47
C GLN A 240 28.06 26.66 21.76
N ARG A 241 27.13 27.28 22.51
CA ARG A 241 26.07 28.12 21.94
C ARG A 241 26.60 29.45 21.38
N MET A 242 27.84 29.82 21.69
CA MET A 242 28.49 31.05 21.22
C MET A 242 29.02 30.94 19.78
N PHE A 243 29.16 29.73 19.23
CA PHE A 243 29.61 29.54 17.85
C PHE A 243 28.41 29.43 16.88
N PRO A 244 28.48 30.06 15.68
CA PRO A 244 27.43 29.95 14.69
C PRO A 244 27.27 28.49 14.26
N ARG A 245 26.04 27.97 14.39
CA ARG A 245 25.70 26.60 13.99
C ARG A 245 25.80 26.46 12.47
N PRO A 246 26.26 25.30 11.95
CA PRO A 246 26.23 25.06 10.52
C PRO A 246 24.79 25.20 10.00
N PRO A 247 24.59 25.83 8.83
CA PRO A 247 23.26 25.99 8.26
C PRO A 247 22.64 24.61 7.95
N LEU A 248 21.39 24.42 8.35
CA LEU A 248 20.58 23.29 7.90
C LEU A 248 20.28 23.52 6.42
N PHE A 249 20.97 22.75 5.59
CA PHE A 249 20.89 22.86 4.15
C PHE A 249 20.43 21.54 3.56
N THR A 250 19.43 21.61 2.70
CA THR A 250 18.95 20.48 1.91
C THR A 250 19.02 20.86 0.44
N LYS A 251 19.74 20.08 -0.36
CA LYS A 251 19.86 20.33 -1.80
C LYS A 251 19.07 19.28 -2.56
N LEU A 252 18.14 19.72 -3.39
CA LEU A 252 17.40 18.85 -4.29
C LEU A 252 17.88 19.14 -5.72
N SER A 253 18.62 18.20 -6.31
CA SER A 253 19.08 18.30 -7.68
C SER A 253 18.20 17.46 -8.61
N ILE A 254 17.68 18.08 -9.66
CA ILE A 254 16.93 17.40 -10.73
C ILE A 254 17.87 17.22 -11.91
N PHE A 255 17.95 16.00 -12.42
CA PHE A 255 18.75 15.64 -13.58
C PHE A 255 17.95 14.67 -14.44
N GLY A 256 18.28 14.60 -15.73
CA GLY A 256 17.63 13.64 -16.61
C GLY A 256 18.54 13.22 -17.72
N GLY A 257 18.37 11.96 -18.12
CA GLY A 257 19.00 11.35 -19.28
C GLY A 257 17.94 10.95 -20.31
N PRO A 258 18.36 10.24 -21.38
CA PRO A 258 17.45 9.77 -22.42
C PRO A 258 16.44 8.74 -21.92
N THR A 259 16.77 7.97 -20.88
CA THR A 259 15.95 6.87 -20.38
C THR A 259 15.23 7.19 -19.08
N SER A 260 15.70 8.15 -18.29
CA SER A 260 15.14 8.41 -16.96
C SER A 260 15.24 9.86 -16.53
N VAL A 261 14.39 10.23 -15.59
CA VAL A 261 14.47 11.48 -14.82
C VAL A 261 14.83 11.12 -13.39
N GLY A 262 15.90 11.73 -12.87
CA GLY A 262 16.45 11.49 -11.56
C GLY A 262 16.36 12.70 -10.64
N PHE A 263 16.23 12.42 -9.35
CA PHE A 263 16.24 13.40 -8.27
C PHE A 263 17.25 12.94 -7.23
N LYS A 264 18.07 13.88 -6.78
CA LYS A 264 19.04 13.67 -5.71
C LYS A 264 18.77 14.66 -4.60
N LEU A 265 18.40 14.17 -3.43
CA LEU A 265 18.15 14.97 -2.25
C LEU A 265 19.27 14.74 -1.23
N ASP A 266 20.15 15.72 -1.11
CA ASP A 266 21.27 15.71 -0.17
C ASP A 266 20.86 16.40 1.15
N THR A 267 21.08 15.73 2.27
CA THR A 267 20.88 16.26 3.62
C THR A 267 22.10 16.00 4.49
N ASN A 268 22.45 16.97 5.34
CA ASN A 268 23.56 16.84 6.30
C ASN A 268 23.24 15.93 7.51
N ALA A 269 21.99 15.43 7.59
CA ALA A 269 21.52 14.59 8.67
C ALA A 269 21.41 13.12 8.26
N LEU A 270 21.73 12.23 9.19
CA LEU A 270 21.55 10.79 9.00
C LEU A 270 20.08 10.42 9.15
N VAL A 271 19.54 9.75 8.14
CA VAL A 271 18.22 9.14 8.18
C VAL A 271 18.28 7.86 9.01
N SER A 272 17.46 7.77 10.05
CA SER A 272 17.40 6.59 10.91
C SER A 272 16.86 5.37 10.16
N GLU A 273 17.44 4.19 10.39
CA GLU A 273 16.93 2.93 9.84
C GLU A 273 15.48 2.67 10.25
N ASN A 274 15.09 3.11 11.45
CA ASN A 274 13.72 2.98 11.95
C ASN A 274 12.71 3.78 11.10
N ASP A 275 13.13 4.89 10.49
CA ASP A 275 12.27 5.70 9.62
C ASP A 275 12.07 5.07 8.24
N LEU A 276 12.89 4.08 7.89
CA LEU A 276 12.81 3.29 6.66
C LEU A 276 11.94 2.04 6.81
N LEU A 277 11.53 1.69 8.05
CA LEU A 277 10.66 0.55 8.32
C LEU A 277 9.21 0.82 7.87
N PRO A 278 8.37 -0.22 7.70
CA PRO A 278 6.96 -0.03 7.38
C PRO A 278 6.23 0.72 8.49
N SER A 279 5.77 1.92 8.16
CA SER A 279 4.98 2.77 9.05
C SER A 279 3.65 3.18 8.42
N ILE A 280 2.82 3.81 9.25
CA ILE A 280 1.54 4.36 8.81
C ILE A 280 1.85 5.69 8.10
N PRO A 281 1.50 5.82 6.81
CA PRO A 281 1.70 7.06 6.08
C PRO A 281 0.64 8.05 6.58
N ARG A 282 1.00 9.33 6.67
CA ARG A 282 0.07 10.37 7.14
C ARG A 282 -1.20 10.48 6.30
N ASP A 283 -1.03 10.13 5.03
CA ASP A 283 -2.08 10.04 4.05
C ASP A 283 -1.59 9.06 2.97
N PRO A 284 -2.19 7.87 2.79
CA PRO A 284 -1.68 6.98 1.77
C PRO A 284 -1.77 7.66 0.39
N ILE A 285 -2.85 8.42 0.05
CA ILE A 285 -3.12 8.89 -1.33
C ILE A 285 -4.14 10.07 -1.45
N GLY A 286 -4.02 11.15 -0.69
CA GLY A 286 -4.87 12.35 -0.79
C GLY A 286 -6.16 12.34 0.07
N LEU A 287 -6.21 11.59 1.17
CA LEU A 287 -7.33 11.44 2.11
C LEU A 287 -6.91 11.83 3.54
N PRO A 288 -7.84 12.34 4.39
CA PRO A 288 -7.51 13.07 5.61
C PRO A 288 -6.64 12.30 6.62
N THR A 289 -5.86 13.08 7.37
CA THR A 289 -4.84 12.69 8.35
C THR A 289 -5.23 11.55 9.28
N CYS A 290 -4.24 10.75 9.69
CA CYS A 290 -4.37 9.61 10.63
C CYS A 290 -5.22 9.91 11.88
N SER A 291 -5.21 11.15 12.37
CA SER A 291 -6.01 11.60 13.51
C SER A 291 -7.53 11.44 13.32
N HIS A 292 -8.05 11.59 12.10
CA HIS A 292 -9.46 11.37 11.78
C HIS A 292 -9.84 9.89 11.67
N VAL A 293 -8.92 9.03 11.24
CA VAL A 293 -9.15 7.59 11.14
C VAL A 293 -9.14 6.95 12.53
N LEU A 294 -8.23 7.39 13.41
CA LEU A 294 -8.10 6.87 14.78
C LEU A 294 -9.27 7.27 15.69
N SER A 295 -9.79 8.50 15.57
CA SER A 295 -10.97 8.94 16.34
C SER A 295 -12.24 8.16 16.02
N SER A 296 -12.35 7.61 14.80
CA SER A 296 -13.48 6.78 14.38
C SER A 296 -13.47 5.35 14.95
N THR A 297 -12.31 4.86 15.40
CA THR A 297 -12.14 3.49 15.93
C THR A 297 -12.12 3.40 17.45
N SER A 298 -11.94 4.51 18.16
CA SER A 298 -11.87 4.53 19.62
C SER A 298 -12.64 5.72 20.21
N GLN A 299 -13.96 5.59 20.34
CA GLN A 299 -14.78 6.59 21.02
C GLN A 299 -14.60 6.61 22.56
N HIS A 300 -13.72 5.79 23.14
CA HIS A 300 -13.73 5.58 24.59
C HIS A 300 -12.49 5.96 25.41
N HIS A 301 -11.41 6.56 24.89
CA HIS A 301 -10.33 6.94 25.82
C HIS A 301 -9.29 8.03 25.45
N LEU A 302 -9.46 8.81 24.36
CA LEU A 302 -8.41 9.76 23.93
C LEU A 302 -8.66 11.25 24.25
N ASP A 303 -9.73 11.60 24.97
CA ASP A 303 -10.06 13.01 25.28
C ASP A 303 -9.17 13.66 26.37
N ARG A 304 -8.09 13.02 26.83
CA ARG A 304 -7.27 13.57 27.93
C ARG A 304 -5.75 13.64 27.75
N LEU A 305 -5.24 13.34 26.56
CA LEU A 305 -3.82 13.60 26.26
C LEU A 305 -3.78 14.57 25.09
N GLN A 306 -3.27 15.78 25.30
CA GLN A 306 -2.86 16.61 24.16
C GLN A 306 -1.94 15.74 23.30
N PRO A 307 -2.25 15.52 22.01
CA PRO A 307 -1.42 14.70 21.16
C PRO A 307 -0.07 15.42 21.08
N ASN A 308 0.97 14.78 21.63
CA ASN A 308 2.32 15.27 21.48
C ASN A 308 2.64 15.18 19.98
N LYS A 309 2.42 16.27 19.23
CA LYS A 309 2.57 16.31 17.78
C LYS A 309 3.97 15.82 17.35
N ALA A 310 4.98 16.02 18.19
CA ALA A 310 6.33 15.47 17.98
C ALA A 310 6.37 13.94 17.96
N LEU A 311 5.58 13.26 18.81
CA LEU A 311 5.49 11.79 18.86
C LEU A 311 4.72 11.22 17.65
N GLU A 312 3.70 11.93 17.18
CA GLU A 312 2.98 11.60 15.94
C GLU A 312 3.90 11.72 14.71
N TRP A 313 4.76 12.75 14.68
CA TRP A 313 5.74 12.92 13.61
C TRP A 313 6.92 11.94 13.70
N ALA A 314 7.29 11.52 14.90
CA ALA A 314 8.28 10.49 15.13
C ALA A 314 7.81 9.09 14.68
N SER A 315 6.50 8.81 14.73
CA SER A 315 5.94 7.48 14.45
C SER A 315 5.39 7.28 13.04
N LEU A 316 5.17 8.35 12.28
CA LEU A 316 4.60 8.30 10.93
C LEU A 316 5.64 8.66 9.86
N SER A 317 6.02 7.66 9.05
CA SER A 317 6.79 7.83 7.81
C SER A 317 5.99 7.23 6.63
N GLY A 318 5.88 7.97 5.53
CA GLY A 318 5.32 7.45 4.28
C GLY A 318 6.37 6.82 3.36
N TRP A 319 7.62 6.71 3.81
CA TRP A 319 8.76 6.28 3.00
C TRP A 319 8.52 4.97 2.23
N LYS A 320 8.10 3.90 2.90
CA LYS A 320 7.85 2.60 2.25
C LYS A 320 6.73 2.66 1.21
N MET A 321 5.74 3.52 1.42
CA MET A 321 4.68 3.77 0.43
C MET A 321 5.24 4.54 -0.76
N ALA A 322 6.03 5.59 -0.53
CA ALA A 322 6.72 6.34 -1.58
C ALA A 322 7.64 5.44 -2.40
N LYS A 323 8.40 4.53 -1.75
CA LYS A 323 9.24 3.55 -2.43
C LYS A 323 8.42 2.59 -3.30
N SER A 324 7.29 2.09 -2.77
CA SER A 324 6.39 1.22 -3.53
C SER A 324 5.79 1.95 -4.74
N LEU A 325 5.34 3.20 -4.55
CA LEU A 325 4.82 4.07 -5.62
C LEU A 325 5.87 4.35 -6.70
N ALA A 326 7.10 4.72 -6.31
CA ALA A 326 8.20 4.97 -7.24
C ALA A 326 8.52 3.72 -8.08
N SER A 327 8.51 2.55 -7.46
CA SER A 327 8.78 1.28 -8.13
C SER A 327 7.62 0.72 -8.96
N HIS A 328 6.45 1.35 -8.92
CA HIS A 328 5.24 0.78 -9.53
C HIS A 328 5.37 0.63 -11.05
N TRP A 329 6.07 1.52 -11.73
CA TRP A 329 6.38 1.41 -13.16
C TRP A 329 7.89 1.50 -13.44
N GLY A 330 8.67 0.67 -12.73
CA GLY A 330 10.10 0.51 -13.00
C GLY A 330 11.02 1.62 -12.48
N GLY A 331 10.49 2.60 -11.77
CA GLY A 331 11.31 3.56 -11.03
C GLY A 331 12.00 2.93 -9.81
N ASN A 332 12.82 3.73 -9.13
CA ASN A 332 13.49 3.32 -7.91
C ASN A 332 13.63 4.49 -6.93
N LEU A 333 13.59 4.20 -5.64
CA LEU A 333 13.76 5.15 -4.55
C LEU A 333 14.62 4.52 -3.45
N ASP A 334 15.81 5.07 -3.24
CA ASP A 334 16.81 4.55 -2.29
C ASP A 334 17.42 5.68 -1.44
N VAL A 335 17.89 5.31 -0.25
CA VAL A 335 18.64 6.19 0.65
C VAL A 335 20.04 5.63 0.84
N VAL A 336 21.04 6.49 0.77
CA VAL A 336 22.43 6.18 1.08
C VAL A 336 22.84 7.05 2.25
N ASN A 337 23.20 6.41 3.36
CA ASN A 337 23.76 7.08 4.53
C ASN A 337 25.29 7.04 4.45
N VAL A 338 25.95 8.14 4.75
CA VAL A 338 27.40 8.24 4.83
C VAL A 338 27.77 8.89 6.16
N ASP A 339 28.45 8.13 7.01
CA ASP A 339 28.88 8.59 8.33
C ASP A 339 29.73 9.86 8.22
N GLY A 340 29.34 10.88 8.98
CA GLY A 340 30.02 12.18 8.99
C GLY A 340 29.67 13.13 7.83
N LEU A 341 28.96 12.66 6.79
CA LEU A 341 28.52 13.50 5.66
C LEU A 341 27.00 13.71 5.61
N GLY A 342 26.22 12.74 6.12
CA GLY A 342 24.76 12.80 6.14
C GLY A 342 24.13 11.74 5.24
N SER A 343 22.96 12.04 4.68
CA SER A 343 22.20 11.10 3.85
C SER A 343 21.87 11.70 2.49
N THR A 344 21.86 10.84 1.47
CA THR A 344 21.38 11.18 0.15
C THR A 344 20.23 10.27 -0.25
N ILE A 345 19.10 10.85 -0.65
CA ILE A 345 18.00 10.11 -1.25
C ILE A 345 18.09 10.22 -2.78
N TYR A 346 18.07 9.07 -3.46
CA TYR A 346 18.05 8.95 -4.91
C TYR A 346 16.70 8.43 -5.36
N LEU A 347 16.06 9.18 -6.25
CA LEU A 347 14.83 8.79 -6.93
C LEU A 347 15.08 8.78 -8.44
N ALA A 348 14.62 7.75 -9.12
CA ALA A 348 14.65 7.66 -10.57
C ALA A 348 13.31 7.18 -11.10
N PHE A 349 12.77 7.86 -12.10
CA PHE A 349 11.62 7.41 -12.88
C PHE A 349 12.06 7.12 -14.31
N ASP A 350 11.58 6.00 -14.85
CA ASP A 350 11.78 5.65 -16.25
C ASP A 350 10.90 6.51 -17.15
N ARG A 351 11.41 6.90 -18.31
CA ARG A 351 10.64 7.61 -19.36
C ARG A 351 9.81 6.65 -20.20
N ASN A 352 10.08 5.35 -20.15
CA ASN A 352 9.34 4.33 -20.88
C ASN A 352 7.97 4.08 -20.25
N THR A 353 6.92 4.57 -20.90
CA THR A 353 5.52 4.42 -20.45
C THR A 353 4.95 3.02 -20.71
N HIS A 354 5.69 2.13 -21.38
CA HIS A 354 5.29 0.74 -21.67
C HIS A 354 5.75 -0.26 -20.62
N LEU A 355 6.41 0.19 -19.54
CA LEU A 355 6.73 -0.69 -18.43
C LEU A 355 5.45 -1.16 -17.75
N LEU A 356 5.35 -2.47 -17.55
CA LEU A 356 4.23 -3.08 -16.84
C LEU A 356 4.25 -2.67 -15.37
N GLU A 357 3.07 -2.47 -14.81
CA GLU A 357 2.96 -2.21 -13.39
C GLU A 357 3.54 -3.36 -12.56
N ARG A 358 4.15 -3.00 -11.43
CA ARG A 358 4.62 -3.94 -10.44
C ARG A 358 3.42 -4.65 -9.83
N TYR A 359 3.47 -5.98 -9.84
CA TYR A 359 2.49 -6.82 -9.17
C TYR A 359 3.22 -7.95 -8.42
N PRO A 360 2.77 -8.36 -7.22
CA PRO A 360 3.40 -9.47 -6.51
C PRO A 360 3.44 -10.73 -7.35
N SER A 361 4.63 -11.37 -7.44
CA SER A 361 4.75 -12.65 -8.13
C SER A 361 3.94 -13.72 -7.40
N ARG A 362 3.20 -14.55 -8.15
CA ARG A 362 2.36 -15.65 -7.59
C ARG A 362 3.15 -16.60 -6.68
N HIS A 363 4.46 -16.71 -6.89
CA HIS A 363 5.37 -17.56 -6.12
C HIS A 363 5.63 -17.06 -4.70
N ALA A 364 5.38 -15.77 -4.39
CA ALA A 364 5.54 -15.24 -3.04
C ALA A 364 4.48 -15.76 -2.05
N VAL A 365 3.43 -16.43 -2.56
CA VAL A 365 2.29 -16.94 -1.78
C VAL A 365 2.36 -18.46 -1.59
N HIS A 366 3.17 -19.17 -2.41
CA HIS A 366 3.28 -20.62 -2.38
C HIS A 366 4.74 -21.08 -2.20
N VAL A 367 5.05 -21.61 -1.02
CA VAL A 367 6.22 -22.47 -0.84
C VAL A 367 5.94 -23.82 -1.52
N ARG A 368 6.77 -24.13 -2.52
CA ARG A 368 6.92 -25.42 -3.23
C ARG A 368 5.76 -25.89 -4.13
N ASN A 369 6.06 -25.84 -5.43
CA ASN A 369 5.63 -26.69 -6.55
C ASN A 369 4.84 -25.96 -7.66
N GLN A 370 5.45 -26.03 -8.84
CA GLN A 370 5.09 -25.41 -10.10
C GLN A 370 3.77 -25.96 -10.66
N VAL A 371 2.77 -25.08 -10.80
CA VAL A 371 1.94 -24.90 -12.01
C VAL A 371 1.46 -23.44 -11.97
N ASP A 372 1.67 -22.67 -13.04
CA ASP A 372 1.38 -21.22 -13.11
C ASP A 372 -0.12 -20.86 -13.07
N THR A 373 -1.00 -21.86 -13.03
CA THR A 373 -2.45 -21.70 -12.94
C THR A 373 -2.99 -22.47 -11.73
N LEU A 374 -3.45 -21.73 -10.71
CA LEU A 374 -4.26 -22.28 -9.63
C LEU A 374 -5.50 -22.93 -10.24
N SER A 375 -5.64 -24.25 -10.07
CA SER A 375 -6.86 -24.93 -10.52
C SER A 375 -8.07 -24.36 -9.77
N ILE A 376 -9.24 -24.34 -10.43
CA ILE A 376 -10.47 -23.85 -9.81
C ILE A 376 -10.82 -24.67 -8.55
N GLN A 377 -10.49 -25.96 -8.52
CA GLN A 377 -10.72 -26.82 -7.36
C GLN A 377 -9.84 -26.42 -6.18
N THR A 378 -8.54 -26.18 -6.41
CA THR A 378 -7.60 -25.71 -5.38
C THR A 378 -7.96 -24.31 -4.91
N ALA A 379 -8.38 -23.43 -5.81
CA ALA A 379 -8.84 -22.09 -5.46
C ALA A 379 -10.11 -22.14 -4.58
N SER A 380 -11.05 -23.04 -4.91
CA SER A 380 -12.27 -23.24 -4.10
C SER A 380 -11.94 -23.72 -2.69
N SER A 381 -11.05 -24.71 -2.54
CA SER A 381 -10.70 -25.24 -1.22
C SER A 381 -9.97 -24.22 -0.35
N GLN A 382 -9.04 -23.44 -0.92
CA GLN A 382 -8.37 -22.34 -0.23
C GLN A 382 -9.35 -21.24 0.19
N LEU A 383 -10.26 -20.86 -0.72
CA LEU A 383 -11.29 -19.88 -0.43
C LEU A 383 -12.22 -20.37 0.69
N ASP A 384 -12.67 -21.62 0.66
CA ASP A 384 -13.56 -22.18 1.68
C ASP A 384 -12.87 -22.19 3.06
N ALA A 385 -11.60 -22.59 3.13
CA ALA A 385 -10.81 -22.54 4.36
C ALA A 385 -10.67 -21.10 4.89
N PHE A 386 -10.42 -20.14 4.02
CA PHE A 386 -10.33 -18.73 4.38
C PHE A 386 -11.68 -18.18 4.89
N LEU A 387 -12.77 -18.44 4.17
CA LEU A 387 -14.12 -18.01 4.55
C LEU A 387 -14.55 -18.61 5.89
N TYR A 388 -14.21 -19.87 6.15
CA TYR A 388 -14.44 -20.52 7.44
C TYR A 388 -13.62 -19.88 8.57
N ALA A 389 -12.36 -19.52 8.32
CA ALA A 389 -11.52 -18.86 9.30
C ALA A 389 -12.10 -17.48 9.70
N ILE A 390 -12.58 -16.69 8.74
CA ILE A 390 -13.11 -15.34 9.04
C ILE A 390 -14.55 -15.35 9.58
N SER A 391 -15.35 -16.39 9.31
CA SER A 391 -16.76 -16.45 9.77
C SER A 391 -16.90 -16.61 11.28
N GLY A 392 -15.82 -17.00 11.98
CA GLY A 392 -15.80 -17.03 13.44
C GLY A 392 -16.75 -18.06 14.06
N THR A 393 -17.18 -19.08 13.30
CA THR A 393 -17.87 -20.22 13.87
C THR A 393 -16.94 -20.84 14.91
N PRO A 394 -17.29 -20.80 16.22
CA PRO A 394 -16.46 -21.43 17.23
C PRO A 394 -16.32 -22.90 16.85
N GLN A 395 -15.12 -23.44 17.07
CA GLN A 395 -14.91 -24.88 17.10
C GLN A 395 -15.89 -25.49 18.11
N GLN A 396 -17.09 -25.86 17.67
CA GLN A 396 -17.70 -27.06 18.20
C GLN A 396 -16.74 -28.16 17.82
N GLN A 397 -16.06 -28.67 18.85
CA GLN A 397 -15.30 -29.90 18.89
C GLN A 397 -15.66 -30.83 17.72
N GLN A 398 -14.92 -30.72 16.61
CA GLN A 398 -14.47 -31.93 15.96
C GLN A 398 -13.33 -32.46 16.84
N GLN A 399 -13.72 -33.05 17.97
CA GLN A 399 -13.15 -34.33 18.31
C GLN A 399 -13.32 -35.16 17.05
N GLN A 400 -12.23 -35.28 16.28
CA GLN A 400 -11.99 -36.52 15.57
C GLN A 400 -11.97 -37.59 16.65
N SER A 401 -13.14 -38.16 16.92
CA SER A 401 -13.22 -39.53 17.36
C SER A 401 -12.45 -40.31 16.31
N ILE A 402 -11.23 -40.71 16.70
CA ILE A 402 -10.57 -41.85 16.10
C ILE A 402 -11.54 -43.00 16.33
N PHE A 403 -12.45 -43.23 15.38
CA PHE A 403 -13.05 -44.53 15.21
C PHE A 403 -11.90 -45.45 14.79
N ALA A 404 -11.26 -46.07 15.78
CA ALA A 404 -10.50 -47.26 15.56
C ALA A 404 -11.54 -48.34 15.16
N PRO A 405 -11.56 -48.85 13.92
CA PRO A 405 -12.26 -50.09 13.69
C PRO A 405 -11.48 -51.16 14.46
N HIS A 406 -12.07 -51.68 15.53
CA HIS A 406 -11.62 -52.92 16.16
C HIS A 406 -11.72 -54.05 15.13
N HIS A 407 -10.68 -54.22 14.31
CA HIS A 407 -10.45 -55.45 13.60
C HIS A 407 -9.91 -56.48 14.59
N HIS A 408 -10.82 -57.25 15.18
CA HIS A 408 -10.48 -58.57 15.69
C HIS A 408 -10.06 -59.44 14.50
N SER A 409 -8.76 -59.44 14.19
CA SER A 409 -8.16 -60.48 13.36
C SER A 409 -7.77 -61.63 14.28
N VAL A 410 -8.60 -62.67 14.30
CA VAL A 410 -8.21 -63.99 14.82
C VAL A 410 -7.21 -64.55 13.82
N SER A 411 -5.93 -64.59 14.20
CA SER A 411 -4.87 -65.23 13.41
C SER A 411 -5.03 -66.74 13.49
N LEU A 412 -5.57 -67.35 12.44
CA LEU A 412 -5.54 -68.79 12.19
C LEU A 412 -4.21 -69.17 11.52
N THR A 413 -3.08 -68.98 12.21
CA THR A 413 -1.77 -69.44 11.74
C THR A 413 -0.85 -69.95 12.85
N ALA A 414 -1.42 -70.45 13.95
CA ALA A 414 -0.67 -71.18 14.97
C ALA A 414 -1.31 -72.56 15.19
N ALA A 415 -1.29 -73.38 14.14
CA ALA A 415 -1.32 -74.82 14.25
C ALA A 415 -0.41 -75.38 13.15
N VAL A 416 0.82 -75.73 13.53
CA VAL A 416 1.62 -76.90 13.09
C VAL A 416 3.08 -76.62 13.46
N GLY A 417 3.63 -77.42 14.37
CA GLY A 417 5.07 -77.61 14.53
C GLY A 417 5.61 -77.47 15.96
N HIS A 418 5.35 -78.44 16.83
CA HIS A 418 6.38 -79.37 17.36
C HIS A 418 5.90 -80.11 18.62
N ALA A 419 6.04 -81.45 18.56
CA ALA A 419 6.03 -82.46 19.62
C ALA A 419 4.70 -82.79 20.30
#